data_AF-Q7P597-F1
#
_entry.id   AF-Q7P597-F1
#
_cell.length_a   1.000
_cell.length_b   1.000
_cell.length_c   1.000
_cell.angle_alpha   90.00
_cell.angle_beta   90.00
_cell.angle_gamma   90.00
#
_symmetry.space_group_name_H-M   'P 1'
#
loop_
_entity.id
_entity.type
_entity.pdbx_description
1 polymer ?
#
loop_
_entity_poly.entity_id
_entity_poly.type
_entity_poly.pdbx_seq_one_letter_code
_entity_poly.pdbx_strand_id
1 'polypeptide(L)'
;MENKHNFMETESITKLLIKFSIPAIVGMFVNALYNVVDRIYIGNIKDIGHLGITGIGVVFPVVILIFSFSLLIGIGSAAAVSLKLGMKDREEAERFLGVAVFLSFIYFSCTYVIDLFLYG
;
A
#
# COMPACT_ATOMS: atom_id res chain seq x y z
N MET A 1 -12.58 27.70 9.33
CA MET A 1 -11.80 26.71 8.54
C MET A 1 -12.75 25.83 7.72
N GLU A 2 -13.64 26.42 6.92
CA GLU A 2 -14.92 25.80 6.53
C GLU A 2 -15.10 25.54 5.01
N ASN A 3 -14.02 25.44 4.22
CA ASN A 3 -14.13 25.37 2.75
C ASN A 3 -13.35 24.24 2.06
N LYS A 4 -12.92 23.20 2.79
CA LYS A 4 -12.15 22.09 2.17
C LYS A 4 -12.96 20.86 1.75
N HIS A 5 -14.19 20.66 2.26
CA HIS A 5 -14.99 19.49 1.90
C HIS A 5 -15.82 19.66 0.60
N ASN A 6 -16.26 20.88 0.26
CA ASN A 6 -17.14 21.08 -0.89
C ASN A 6 -16.49 20.87 -2.26
N PHE A 7 -15.17 21.09 -2.41
CA PHE A 7 -14.58 21.10 -3.76
C PHE A 7 -14.59 19.72 -4.45
N MET A 8 -14.52 18.62 -3.68
CA MET A 8 -14.60 17.27 -4.24
C MET A 8 -16.00 16.93 -4.75
N GLU A 9 -17.03 17.59 -4.21
CA GLU A 9 -18.42 17.45 -4.64
C GLU A 9 -18.77 18.42 -5.79
N THR A 10 -18.07 19.56 -5.89
CA THR A 10 -18.42 20.65 -6.83
C THR A 10 -17.50 20.81 -8.05
N GLU A 11 -16.26 20.30 -8.04
CA GLU A 11 -15.35 20.41 -9.20
C GLU A 11 -15.65 19.35 -10.29
N SER A 12 -15.26 19.64 -11.53
CA SER A 12 -15.38 18.68 -12.63
C SER A 12 -14.47 17.47 -12.44
N ILE A 13 -14.99 16.29 -12.79
CA ILE A 13 -14.30 15.00 -12.64
C ILE A 13 -12.90 15.04 -13.29
N THR A 14 -12.76 15.62 -14.48
CA THR A 14 -11.47 15.72 -15.18
C THR A 14 -10.43 16.50 -14.38
N LYS A 15 -10.83 17.61 -13.74
CA LYS A 15 -9.92 18.43 -12.95
C LYS A 15 -9.48 17.71 -11.68
N LEU A 16 -10.41 17.03 -11.01
CA LEU A 16 -10.14 16.18 -9.84
C LEU A 16 -9.21 15.02 -10.18
N LEU A 17 -9.47 14.31 -11.27
CA LEU A 17 -8.61 13.21 -11.74
C LEU A 17 -7.18 13.70 -11.97
N ILE A 18 -6.98 14.77 -12.74
CA ILE A 18 -5.63 15.31 -13.00
C ILE A 18 -4.93 15.72 -11.70
N LYS A 19 -5.66 16.41 -10.79
CA LYS A 19 -5.13 16.91 -9.53
C LYS A 19 -4.65 15.81 -8.58
N PHE A 20 -5.30 14.66 -8.56
CA PHE A 20 -4.93 13.53 -7.70
C PHE A 20 -4.03 12.49 -8.39
N SER A 21 -4.27 12.22 -9.68
CA SER A 21 -3.50 11.23 -10.43
C SER A 21 -2.07 11.66 -10.68
N ILE A 22 -1.80 12.95 -10.98
CA ILE A 22 -0.41 13.40 -11.21
C ILE A 22 0.47 13.14 -9.97
N PRO A 23 0.10 13.58 -8.75
CA PRO A 23 0.88 13.25 -7.55
C PRO A 23 1.03 11.76 -7.30
N ALA A 24 -0.04 10.97 -7.51
CA ALA A 24 -0.01 9.53 -7.33
C ALA A 24 0.98 8.84 -8.29
N ILE A 25 0.95 9.20 -9.58
CA ILE A 25 1.85 8.67 -10.61
C ILE A 25 3.30 9.03 -10.29
N VAL A 26 3.57 10.29 -9.92
CA VAL A 26 4.92 10.72 -9.53
C VAL A 26 5.41 9.92 -8.31
N GLY A 27 4.56 9.72 -7.30
CA GLY A 27 4.90 8.91 -6.14
C GLY A 27 5.23 7.46 -6.50
N MET A 28 4.42 6.83 -7.36
CA MET A 28 4.68 5.48 -7.86
C MET A 28 5.97 5.42 -8.69
N PHE A 29 6.26 6.43 -9.50
CA PHE A 29 7.49 6.52 -10.28
C PHE A 29 8.73 6.63 -9.40
N VAL A 30 8.70 7.49 -8.38
CA VAL A 30 9.80 7.62 -7.40
C VAL A 30 10.00 6.32 -6.64
N ASN A 31 8.91 5.64 -6.25
CA ASN A 31 9.00 4.33 -5.59
C ASN A 31 9.66 3.27 -6.51
N ALA A 32 9.28 3.24 -7.79
CA ALA A 32 9.91 2.34 -8.76
C ALA A 32 11.40 2.65 -8.95
N LEU A 33 11.77 3.94 -9.04
CA LEU A 33 13.17 4.36 -9.10
C LEU A 33 13.95 3.94 -7.86
N TYR A 34 13.37 4.09 -6.66
CA TYR A 34 13.99 3.62 -5.42
C TYR A 34 14.31 2.12 -5.50
N ASN A 35 13.35 1.29 -5.97
CA ASN A 35 13.57 -0.15 -6.14
C ASN A 35 14.68 -0.47 -7.17
N VAL A 36 14.77 0.29 -8.26
CA VAL A 36 15.82 0.09 -9.27
C VAL A 36 17.19 0.48 -8.72
N VAL A 37 17.26 1.65 -8.10
CA VAL A 37 18.51 2.19 -7.54
C VAL A 37 19.02 1.29 -6.43
N ASP A 38 18.17 0.87 -5.50
CA ASP A 38 18.51 -0.07 -4.42
C ASP A 38 19.14 -1.37 -4.95
N ARG A 39 18.52 -1.98 -5.98
CA ARG A 39 19.06 -3.19 -6.62
C ARG A 39 20.40 -2.94 -7.32
N ILE A 40 20.59 -1.77 -7.95
CA ILE A 40 21.88 -1.41 -8.56
C ILE A 40 22.96 -1.25 -7.48
N TYR A 41 22.64 -0.63 -6.36
CA TYR A 41 23.57 -0.49 -5.24
C TYR A 41 23.94 -1.86 -4.66
N ILE A 42 22.97 -2.72 -4.39
CA ILE A 42 23.20 -4.07 -3.88
C ILE A 42 24.04 -4.90 -4.88
N GLY A 43 23.72 -4.84 -6.17
CA GLY A 43 24.46 -5.56 -7.20
C GLY A 43 25.91 -5.11 -7.37
N ASN A 44 26.22 -3.84 -7.08
CA ASN A 44 27.59 -3.30 -7.15
C ASN A 44 28.43 -3.56 -5.89
N ILE A 45 27.88 -4.18 -4.85
CA ILE A 45 28.66 -4.56 -3.67
C ILE A 45 29.65 -5.65 -4.08
N LYS A 46 30.95 -5.36 -3.91
CA LYS A 46 32.03 -6.29 -4.24
C LYS A 46 31.87 -7.60 -3.45
N ASP A 47 32.08 -8.72 -4.13
CA ASP A 47 32.08 -10.09 -3.60
C ASP A 47 30.72 -10.66 -3.15
N ILE A 48 29.81 -9.86 -2.58
CA ILE A 48 28.52 -10.32 -2.06
C ILE A 48 27.29 -9.81 -2.84
N GLY A 49 27.45 -8.86 -3.76
CA GLY A 49 26.33 -8.25 -4.48
C GLY A 49 25.51 -9.25 -5.32
N HIS A 50 26.18 -10.20 -5.98
CA HIS A 50 25.48 -11.27 -6.70
C HIS A 50 24.66 -12.15 -5.75
N LEU A 51 25.21 -12.54 -4.59
CA LEU A 51 24.48 -13.33 -3.60
C LEU A 51 23.26 -12.56 -3.06
N GLY A 52 23.41 -11.26 -2.83
CA GLY A 52 22.31 -10.38 -2.41
C GLY A 52 21.17 -10.34 -3.42
N ILE A 53 21.47 -10.13 -4.70
CA ILE A 53 20.43 -10.10 -5.76
C ILE A 53 19.77 -11.46 -5.94
N THR A 54 20.54 -12.56 -5.87
CA THR A 54 19.97 -13.92 -5.90
C THR A 54 19.04 -14.16 -4.72
N GLY A 55 19.43 -13.75 -3.51
CA GLY A 55 18.60 -13.84 -2.31
C GLY A 55 17.28 -13.08 -2.44
N ILE A 56 17.33 -11.85 -2.96
CA ILE A 56 16.13 -11.06 -3.26
C ILE A 56 15.21 -11.82 -4.23
N GLY A 57 15.77 -12.42 -5.28
CA GLY A 57 15.01 -13.21 -6.25
C GLY A 57 14.30 -14.42 -5.63
N VAL A 58 14.97 -15.14 -4.72
CA VAL A 58 14.40 -16.31 -4.03
C VAL A 58 13.26 -15.93 -3.09
N VAL A 59 13.40 -14.81 -2.36
CA VAL A 59 12.40 -14.36 -1.39
C VAL A 59 11.24 -13.61 -2.07
N PHE A 60 11.40 -13.17 -3.32
CA PHE A 60 10.43 -12.37 -4.06
C PHE A 60 8.98 -12.93 -4.08
N PRO A 61 8.75 -14.24 -4.30
CA PRO A 61 7.39 -14.80 -4.27
C PRO A 61 6.72 -14.66 -2.89
N VAL A 62 7.49 -14.81 -1.82
CA VAL A 62 6.98 -14.65 -0.44
C VAL A 62 6.61 -13.19 -0.18
N VAL A 63 7.46 -12.25 -0.61
CA VAL A 63 7.17 -10.80 -0.50
C VAL A 63 5.91 -10.43 -1.26
N ILE A 64 5.72 -10.95 -2.48
CA ILE A 64 4.50 -10.69 -3.27
C ILE A 64 3.26 -11.22 -2.56
N LEU A 65 3.32 -12.43 -1.99
CA LEU A 65 2.18 -13.01 -1.26
C LEU A 65 1.81 -12.12 -0.08
N ILE A 66 2.78 -11.75 0.76
CA ILE A 66 2.59 -10.81 1.86
C ILE A 66 1.96 -9.52 1.32
N PHE A 67 2.58 -8.86 0.36
CA PHE A 67 2.10 -7.61 -0.21
C PHE A 67 0.66 -7.71 -0.76
N SER A 68 0.29 -8.83 -1.40
CA SER A 68 -1.06 -9.03 -1.94
C SER A 68 -2.15 -9.05 -0.86
N PHE A 69 -1.89 -9.67 0.29
CA PHE A 69 -2.81 -9.61 1.44
C PHE A 69 -2.90 -8.21 2.04
N SER A 70 -1.77 -7.49 2.10
CA SER A 70 -1.75 -6.08 2.51
C SER A 70 -2.65 -5.22 1.61
N LEU A 71 -2.55 -5.42 0.28
CA LEU A 71 -3.41 -4.74 -0.68
C LEU A 71 -4.88 -5.15 -0.56
N LEU A 72 -5.16 -6.43 -0.33
CA LEU A 72 -6.52 -6.95 -0.13
C LEU A 72 -7.20 -6.26 1.05
N ILE A 73 -6.53 -6.16 2.19
CA ILE A 73 -7.08 -5.51 3.38
C ILE A 73 -7.16 -4.01 3.15
N GLY A 74 -6.07 -3.37 2.72
CA GLY A 74 -6.02 -1.91 2.57
C GLY A 74 -6.99 -1.37 1.51
N ILE A 75 -6.81 -1.79 0.25
CA ILE A 75 -7.62 -1.30 -0.87
C ILE A 75 -9.03 -1.92 -0.83
N GLY A 76 -9.14 -3.21 -0.50
CA GLY A 76 -10.45 -3.87 -0.44
C GLY A 76 -11.37 -3.25 0.63
N SER A 77 -10.84 -2.97 1.82
CA SER A 77 -11.62 -2.27 2.84
C SER A 77 -11.89 -0.82 2.46
N ALA A 78 -10.93 -0.09 1.89
CA ALA A 78 -11.16 1.29 1.44
C ALA A 78 -12.27 1.36 0.37
N ALA A 79 -12.34 0.38 -0.54
CA ALA A 79 -13.39 0.28 -1.54
C ALA A 79 -14.76 0.02 -0.90
N ALA A 80 -14.84 -0.92 0.06
CA ALA A 80 -16.08 -1.22 0.78
C ALA A 80 -16.60 -0.02 1.59
N VAL A 81 -15.70 0.68 2.28
CA VAL A 81 -16.02 1.90 3.05
C VAL A 81 -16.49 3.01 2.12
N SER A 82 -15.78 3.24 1.00
CA SER A 82 -16.15 4.26 0.01
C SER A 82 -17.54 3.99 -0.58
N LEU A 83 -17.87 2.71 -0.85
CA LEU A 83 -19.18 2.31 -1.34
C LEU A 83 -20.29 2.64 -0.32
N LYS A 84 -20.09 2.30 0.96
CA LYS A 84 -21.06 2.57 2.04
C LYS A 84 -21.25 4.06 2.31
N LEU A 85 -20.15 4.83 2.31
CA LEU A 85 -20.23 6.29 2.40
C LEU A 85 -20.98 6.89 1.21
N GLY A 86 -20.79 6.36 -0.01
CA GLY A 86 -21.54 6.77 -1.20
C GLY A 86 -23.05 6.48 -1.09
N MET A 87 -23.44 5.43 -0.37
CA MET A 87 -24.84 5.12 -0.05
C MET A 87 -25.41 5.96 1.11
N LYS A 88 -24.62 6.89 1.69
CA LYS A 88 -24.93 7.64 2.91
C LYS A 88 -25.13 6.76 4.16
N ASP A 89 -24.68 5.51 4.10
CA ASP A 89 -24.74 4.53 5.19
C ASP A 89 -23.46 4.62 6.04
N ARG A 90 -23.44 5.63 6.92
CA ARG A 90 -22.25 5.95 7.74
C ARG A 90 -21.98 4.92 8.83
N GLU A 91 -23.03 4.36 9.43
CA GLU A 91 -22.90 3.38 10.51
C GLU A 91 -22.22 2.11 10.00
N GLU A 92 -22.65 1.59 8.86
CA GLU A 92 -22.02 0.42 8.26
C GLU A 92 -20.60 0.75 7.75
N ALA A 93 -20.37 1.95 7.22
CA ALA A 93 -19.03 2.40 6.82
C ALA A 93 -18.04 2.41 8.01
N GLU A 94 -18.46 2.90 9.17
CA GLU A 94 -17.67 2.88 10.40
C GLU A 94 -17.40 1.45 10.88
N ARG A 95 -18.39 0.56 10.76
CA ARG A 95 -18.21 -0.87 11.07
C ARG A 95 -17.16 -1.52 10.18
N PHE A 96 -17.21 -1.27 8.87
CA PHE A 96 -16.20 -1.76 7.92
C PHE A 96 -14.80 -1.19 8.22
N LEU A 97 -14.70 0.10 8.57
CA LEU A 97 -13.44 0.71 8.99
C LEU A 97 -12.87 0.02 10.24
N GLY A 98 -13.70 -0.24 11.26
CA GLY A 98 -13.27 -0.92 12.47
C GLY A 98 -12.73 -2.33 12.19
N VAL A 99 -13.44 -3.10 11.37
CA VAL A 99 -12.99 -4.43 10.92
C VAL A 99 -11.68 -4.35 10.13
N ALA A 100 -11.54 -3.36 9.25
CA ALA A 100 -10.34 -3.16 8.44
C ALA A 100 -9.10 -2.88 9.30
N VAL A 101 -9.23 -2.00 10.30
CA VAL A 101 -8.14 -1.68 11.24
C VAL A 101 -7.78 -2.91 12.07
N PHE A 102 -8.78 -3.65 12.57
CA PHE A 102 -8.55 -4.87 13.34
C PHE A 102 -7.83 -5.95 12.51
N LEU A 103 -8.27 -6.19 11.28
CA LEU A 103 -7.61 -7.10 10.35
C LEU A 103 -6.19 -6.65 10.01
N SER A 104 -5.96 -5.35 9.86
CA SER A 104 -4.62 -4.80 9.61
C SER A 104 -3.67 -5.07 10.79
N PHE A 105 -4.14 -4.92 12.03
CA PHE A 105 -3.36 -5.24 13.23
C PHE A 105 -3.03 -6.72 13.35
N ILE A 106 -4.01 -7.61 13.08
CA ILE A 106 -3.79 -9.06 13.07
C ILE A 106 -2.75 -9.42 12.02
N TYR A 107 -2.92 -8.90 10.80
CA TYR A 107 -2.04 -9.17 9.69
C TYR A 107 -0.60 -8.72 9.99
N PHE A 108 -0.42 -7.50 10.52
CA PHE A 108 0.90 -6.99 10.92
C PHE A 108 1.54 -7.82 12.03
N SER A 109 0.75 -8.25 13.01
CA SER A 109 1.23 -9.12 14.10
C SER A 109 1.69 -10.48 13.56
N CYS A 110 0.93 -11.08 12.63
CA CYS A 110 1.31 -12.33 11.98
C CYS A 110 2.60 -12.21 11.17
N THR A 111 2.75 -11.17 10.36
CA THR A 111 3.99 -10.96 9.58
C THR A 111 5.19 -10.74 10.50
N TYR A 112 5.01 -9.97 11.57
CA TYR A 112 6.09 -9.72 12.54
C TYR A 112 6.54 -10.98 13.27
N VAL A 113 5.62 -11.87 13.63
CA VAL A 113 5.97 -13.18 14.23
C VAL A 113 6.75 -14.04 13.24
N ILE A 114 6.35 -14.06 11.97
CA ILE A 114 7.08 -14.81 10.92
C ILE A 114 8.51 -14.30 10.78
N ASP A 115 8.70 -12.98 10.73
CA ASP A 115 10.04 -12.38 10.67
C ASP A 115 10.86 -12.74 11.91
N LEU A 116 10.27 -12.67 13.11
CA LEU A 116 10.96 -13.04 14.35
C LEU A 116 11.41 -14.51 14.35
N PHE A 117 10.61 -15.44 13.82
CA PHE A 117 10.97 -16.85 13.73
C PHE A 117 12.04 -17.15 12.67
N LEU A 118 12.15 -16.32 11.63
CA LEU A 118 13.15 -16.49 10.55
C LEU A 118 14.52 -15.90 10.92
N TYR A 119 14.55 -14.84 11.72
CA TYR A 119 15.77 -14.13 12.13
C TYR A 119 16.20 -14.38 13.58
N GLY A 120 15.38 -15.10 14.36
CA GLY A 120 15.63 -15.47 15.76
C GLY A 120 16.38 -16.78 15.94
#